data_AF-A0A519PIH7-F1
#
_entry.id   AF-A0A519PIH7-F1
#
_cell.length_a   1.000
_cell.length_b   1.000
_cell.length_c   1.000
_cell.angle_alpha   90.00
_cell.angle_beta   90.00
_cell.angle_gamma   90.00
#
_symmetry.space_group_name_H-M   'P 1'
#
loop_
_entity.id
_entity.type
_entity.pdbx_description
1 polymer ?
#
loop_
_entity_poly.entity_id
_entity_poly.type
_entity_poly.pdbx_seq_one_letter_code
_entity_poly.pdbx_strand_id
1 'polypeptide(L)'
;PSSRGFERPYGWGWLLALGAELARHETPEARRWAETLRPLVLAFAERFEAYLPLATYPVRVGTHFNTAFALTLALDYAEGAGDAELADLCRERASAWHLQDRDCQAWEPSQDEFLSPALMEAELMRRVLPAEAFAAWFLAFLPRLDREQPSTLFHPASVSDRSDGKIAHLDGLNLSRAWCWRGLASSLDTRDPRHEIALRAADRHLVAALPHVTGDYMGEHWLASFALLALTA
;
A
#
# COMPACT_ATOMS: atom_id res chain seq x y z
N PRO A 1 -7.24 22.97 -17.05
CA PRO A 1 -6.32 23.26 -15.90
C PRO A 1 -6.81 22.69 -14.56
N SER A 2 -8.11 22.83 -14.25
CA SER A 2 -8.72 22.42 -12.98
C SER A 2 -8.75 20.91 -12.70
N SER A 3 -8.62 20.05 -13.70
CA SER A 3 -8.69 18.58 -13.54
C SER A 3 -7.33 17.89 -13.46
N ARG A 4 -6.20 18.62 -13.52
CA ARG A 4 -4.86 18.01 -13.57
C ARG A 4 -4.53 17.15 -12.34
N GLY A 5 -5.09 17.49 -11.18
CA GLY A 5 -4.87 16.76 -9.92
C GLY A 5 -6.06 15.90 -9.47
N PHE A 6 -7.08 15.72 -10.31
CA PHE A 6 -8.26 14.91 -9.98
C PHE A 6 -7.83 13.48 -9.61
N GLU A 7 -8.31 12.96 -8.46
CA GLU A 7 -8.00 11.62 -7.93
C GLU A 7 -6.52 11.33 -7.61
N ARG A 8 -5.65 12.35 -7.58
CA ARG A 8 -4.22 12.16 -7.30
C ARG A 8 -3.96 11.86 -5.81
N PRO A 9 -3.08 10.90 -5.47
CA PRO A 9 -2.48 9.89 -6.33
C PRO A 9 -3.25 8.56 -6.32
N TYR A 10 -4.26 8.40 -5.46
CA TYR A 10 -4.96 7.13 -5.21
C TYR A 10 -5.67 6.56 -6.43
N GLY A 11 -6.57 7.31 -7.07
CA GLY A 11 -7.30 6.80 -8.22
C GLY A 11 -6.39 6.57 -9.42
N TRP A 12 -5.26 7.30 -9.51
CA TRP A 12 -4.24 7.04 -10.52
C TRP A 12 -3.62 5.67 -10.28
N GLY A 13 -3.17 5.39 -9.06
CA GLY A 13 -2.59 4.10 -8.67
C GLY A 13 -3.56 2.93 -8.89
N TRP A 14 -4.83 3.07 -8.49
CA TRP A 14 -5.83 2.02 -8.70
C TRP A 14 -6.12 1.73 -10.17
N LEU A 15 -6.14 2.75 -11.02
CA LEU A 15 -6.32 2.51 -12.45
C LEU A 15 -5.12 1.77 -13.05
N LEU A 16 -3.90 2.11 -12.65
CA LEU A 16 -2.71 1.37 -13.07
C LEU A 16 -2.76 -0.09 -12.58
N ALA A 17 -3.17 -0.32 -11.33
CA ALA A 17 -3.37 -1.66 -10.79
C ALA A 17 -4.42 -2.47 -11.57
N LEU A 18 -5.54 -1.84 -11.95
CA LEU A 18 -6.55 -2.48 -12.81
C LEU A 18 -5.98 -2.83 -14.19
N GLY A 19 -5.20 -1.94 -14.79
CA GLY A 19 -4.51 -2.19 -16.05
C GLY A 19 -3.54 -3.37 -15.96
N ALA A 20 -2.74 -3.43 -14.88
CA ALA A 20 -1.84 -4.54 -14.61
C ALA A 20 -2.60 -5.86 -14.42
N GLU A 21 -3.71 -5.84 -13.69
CA GLU A 21 -4.50 -7.04 -13.45
C GLU A 21 -5.12 -7.56 -14.75
N LEU A 22 -5.72 -6.69 -15.57
CA LEU A 22 -6.26 -7.09 -16.88
C LEU A 22 -5.20 -7.70 -17.80
N ALA A 23 -3.95 -7.23 -17.72
CA ALA A 23 -2.84 -7.77 -18.51
C ALA A 23 -2.38 -9.16 -18.04
N ARG A 24 -2.63 -9.54 -16.77
CA ARG A 24 -2.27 -10.86 -16.21
C ARG A 24 -3.25 -11.97 -16.62
N HIS A 25 -4.49 -11.63 -16.96
CA HIS A 25 -5.51 -12.60 -17.32
C HIS A 25 -5.56 -12.85 -18.84
N GLU A 26 -5.44 -14.11 -19.25
CA GLU A 26 -5.39 -14.47 -20.67
C GLU A 26 -6.78 -14.66 -21.33
N THR A 27 -7.88 -14.38 -20.62
CA THR A 27 -9.23 -14.58 -21.14
C THR A 27 -9.56 -13.60 -22.28
N PRO A 28 -10.45 -13.97 -23.22
CA PRO A 28 -10.90 -13.05 -24.28
C PRO A 28 -11.48 -11.74 -23.72
N GLU A 29 -12.20 -11.80 -22.60
CA GLU A 29 -12.78 -10.65 -21.93
C GLU A 29 -11.71 -9.72 -21.34
N ALA A 30 -10.71 -10.28 -20.67
CA ALA A 30 -9.60 -9.51 -20.10
C ALA A 30 -8.82 -8.78 -21.18
N ARG A 31 -8.47 -9.47 -22.28
CA ARG A 31 -7.78 -8.86 -23.44
C ARG A 31 -8.59 -7.72 -24.06
N ARG A 32 -9.90 -7.90 -24.24
CA ARG A 32 -10.79 -6.85 -24.75
C ARG A 32 -10.80 -5.61 -23.84
N TRP A 33 -10.90 -5.81 -22.53
CA TRP A 33 -10.92 -4.71 -21.57
C TRP A 33 -9.56 -4.05 -21.40
N ALA A 34 -8.48 -4.81 -21.45
CA ALA A 34 -7.11 -4.29 -21.46
C ALA A 34 -6.91 -3.31 -22.62
N GLU A 35 -7.27 -3.69 -23.85
CA GLU A 35 -7.16 -2.80 -25.02
C GLU A 35 -8.10 -1.59 -24.92
N THR A 36 -9.30 -1.78 -24.38
CA THR A 36 -10.29 -0.69 -24.23
C THR A 36 -9.81 0.36 -23.22
N LEU A 37 -9.21 -0.06 -22.11
CA LEU A 37 -8.76 0.83 -21.04
C LEU A 37 -7.33 1.33 -21.23
N ARG A 38 -6.55 0.73 -22.15
CA ARG A 38 -5.14 1.08 -22.40
C ARG A 38 -4.90 2.58 -22.57
N PRO A 39 -5.69 3.35 -23.36
CA PRO A 39 -5.46 4.79 -23.48
C PRO A 39 -5.60 5.55 -22.15
N LEU A 40 -6.51 5.10 -21.28
CA LEU A 40 -6.71 5.73 -19.98
C LEU A 40 -5.57 5.38 -19.02
N VAL A 41 -5.15 4.11 -18.99
CA VAL A 41 -4.01 3.64 -18.19
C VAL A 41 -2.75 4.44 -18.53
N LEU A 42 -2.40 4.52 -19.82
CA LEU A 42 -1.24 5.29 -20.30
C LEU A 42 -1.34 6.77 -19.90
N ALA A 43 -2.52 7.38 -20.05
CA ALA A 43 -2.69 8.78 -19.67
C ALA A 43 -2.49 9.04 -18.16
N PHE A 44 -2.68 8.06 -17.28
CA PHE A 44 -2.39 8.22 -15.84
C PHE A 44 -0.95 7.85 -15.49
N ALA A 45 -0.30 6.94 -16.24
CA ALA A 45 1.15 6.73 -16.18
C ALA A 45 1.90 8.04 -16.50
N GLU A 46 1.58 8.68 -17.63
CA GLU A 46 2.14 9.98 -18.04
C GLU A 46 1.90 11.09 -16.98
N ARG A 47 0.79 11.01 -16.22
CA ARG A 47 0.51 11.96 -15.14
C ARG A 47 1.41 11.73 -13.92
N PHE A 48 1.75 10.48 -13.60
CA PHE A 48 2.76 10.20 -12.59
C PHE A 48 4.11 10.76 -13.04
N GLU A 49 4.53 10.50 -14.28
CA GLU A 49 5.79 11.00 -14.85
C GLU A 49 5.88 12.52 -14.82
N ALA A 50 4.80 13.22 -15.14
CA ALA A 50 4.76 14.68 -15.06
C ALA A 50 4.73 15.23 -13.62
N TYR A 51 4.15 14.48 -12.67
CA TYR A 51 3.94 14.95 -11.30
C TYR A 51 5.12 14.65 -10.37
N LEU A 52 5.66 13.44 -10.42
CA LEU A 52 6.68 12.96 -9.49
C LEU A 52 7.93 13.86 -9.43
N PRO A 53 8.44 14.42 -10.54
CA PRO A 53 9.57 15.36 -10.49
C PRO A 53 9.26 16.65 -9.69
N LEU A 54 7.99 17.05 -9.62
CA LEU A 54 7.53 18.24 -8.91
C LEU A 54 7.27 17.97 -7.41
N ALA A 55 7.11 16.71 -7.02
CA ALA A 55 6.75 16.33 -5.66
C ALA A 55 7.98 16.33 -4.75
N THR A 56 8.20 17.44 -4.03
CA THR A 56 9.33 17.60 -3.11
C THR A 56 9.22 16.70 -1.87
N TYR A 57 8.00 16.46 -1.40
CA TYR A 57 7.74 15.70 -0.17
C TYR A 57 6.76 14.55 -0.42
N PRO A 58 6.85 13.45 0.35
CA PRO A 58 5.80 12.45 0.36
C PRO A 58 4.57 12.99 1.09
N VAL A 59 3.40 12.44 0.77
CA VAL A 59 2.17 12.66 1.56
C VAL A 59 1.88 11.37 2.32
N ARG A 60 1.94 11.44 3.65
CA ARG A 60 1.93 10.27 4.55
C ARG A 60 0.57 9.99 5.19
N VAL A 61 -0.50 10.68 4.82
CA VAL A 61 -1.82 10.46 5.45
C VAL A 61 -2.28 9.00 5.25
N GLY A 62 -2.96 8.40 6.23
CA GLY A 62 -3.50 7.03 6.11
C GLY A 62 -4.75 6.90 5.25
N THR A 63 -4.93 7.78 4.26
CA THR A 63 -6.09 7.83 3.36
C THR A 63 -5.65 8.04 1.91
N HIS A 64 -6.57 8.44 1.04
CA HIS A 64 -6.38 8.60 -0.41
C HIS A 64 -5.11 9.37 -0.82
N PHE A 65 -4.63 10.35 -0.04
CA PHE A 65 -3.44 11.09 -0.47
C PHE A 65 -2.11 10.37 -0.22
N ASN A 66 -2.12 9.16 0.34
CA ASN A 66 -0.90 8.41 0.66
C ASN A 66 -0.06 8.14 -0.60
N THR A 67 1.11 8.77 -0.69
CA THR A 67 2.00 8.58 -1.84
C THR A 67 2.63 7.20 -1.83
N ALA A 68 2.96 6.63 -0.67
CA ALA A 68 3.61 5.33 -0.61
C ALA A 68 2.72 4.22 -1.19
N PHE A 69 1.44 4.21 -0.83
CA PHE A 69 0.45 3.30 -1.39
C PHE A 69 0.32 3.44 -2.91
N ALA A 70 0.17 4.67 -3.41
CA ALA A 70 0.00 4.89 -4.84
C ALA A 70 1.26 4.50 -5.65
N LEU A 71 2.46 4.76 -5.11
CA LEU A 71 3.73 4.35 -5.74
C LEU A 71 3.90 2.83 -5.72
N THR A 72 3.43 2.12 -4.69
CA THR A 72 3.43 0.65 -4.67
C THR A 72 2.63 0.10 -5.86
N LEU A 73 1.43 0.60 -6.10
CA LEU A 73 0.61 0.18 -7.24
C LEU A 73 1.21 0.58 -8.59
N ALA A 74 1.76 1.80 -8.69
CA ALA A 74 2.37 2.29 -9.92
C ALA A 74 3.63 1.50 -10.28
N LEU A 75 4.46 1.12 -9.29
CA LEU A 75 5.66 0.32 -9.50
C LEU A 75 5.31 -1.10 -9.97
N ASP A 76 4.34 -1.76 -9.32
CA ASP A 76 3.88 -3.09 -9.75
C ASP A 76 3.35 -3.08 -11.20
N TYR A 77 2.64 -2.01 -11.59
CA TYR A 77 2.22 -1.80 -12.97
C TYR A 77 3.41 -1.59 -13.92
N ALA A 78 4.31 -0.67 -13.58
CA ALA A 78 5.41 -0.27 -14.45
C ALA A 78 6.33 -1.47 -14.75
N GLU A 79 6.64 -2.28 -13.74
CA GLU A 79 7.42 -3.51 -13.91
C GLU A 79 6.71 -4.54 -14.78
N GLY A 80 5.40 -4.76 -14.54
CA GLY A 80 4.60 -5.69 -15.32
C GLY A 80 4.41 -5.27 -16.78
N ALA A 81 4.37 -3.95 -17.04
CA ALA A 81 4.23 -3.38 -18.37
C ALA A 81 5.57 -3.19 -19.11
N GLY A 82 6.71 -3.35 -18.42
CA GLY A 82 8.03 -3.03 -18.97
C GLY A 82 8.30 -1.53 -19.13
N ASP A 83 7.60 -0.69 -18.37
CA ASP A 83 7.75 0.77 -18.35
C ASP A 83 8.90 1.17 -17.42
N ALA A 84 10.12 1.13 -17.95
CA ALA A 84 11.33 1.42 -17.19
C ALA A 84 11.38 2.87 -16.68
N GLU A 85 10.83 3.84 -17.43
CA GLU A 85 10.88 5.25 -17.07
C GLU A 85 10.02 5.52 -15.82
N LEU A 86 8.78 5.04 -15.81
CA LEU A 86 7.92 5.15 -14.64
C LEU A 86 8.48 4.38 -13.43
N ALA A 87 9.00 3.17 -13.65
CA ALA A 87 9.58 2.35 -12.58
C ALA A 87 10.79 3.05 -11.91
N ASP A 88 11.72 3.58 -12.71
CA ASP A 88 12.90 4.30 -12.21
C ASP A 88 12.50 5.56 -11.46
N LEU A 89 11.51 6.30 -11.96
CA LEU A 89 11.02 7.51 -11.30
C LEU A 89 10.33 7.21 -9.96
N CYS A 90 9.55 6.13 -9.87
CA CYS A 90 8.98 5.66 -8.61
C CYS A 90 10.07 5.30 -7.60
N ARG A 91 11.10 4.56 -8.02
CA ARG A 91 12.24 4.17 -7.16
C ARG A 91 13.05 5.37 -6.69
N GLU A 92 13.31 6.32 -7.59
CA GLU A 92 14.02 7.56 -7.29
C GLU A 92 13.28 8.36 -6.22
N ARG A 93 11.97 8.61 -6.42
CA ARG A 93 11.19 9.42 -5.48
C ARG A 93 11.01 8.75 -4.13
N ALA A 94 10.71 7.46 -4.11
CA ALA A 94 10.61 6.69 -2.87
C ALA A 94 11.92 6.78 -2.06
N SER A 95 13.06 6.58 -2.74
CA SER A 95 14.38 6.67 -2.10
C SER A 95 14.66 8.09 -1.59
N ALA A 96 14.36 9.12 -2.39
CA ALA A 96 14.57 10.51 -1.99
C ALA A 96 13.73 10.90 -0.75
N TRP A 97 12.52 10.37 -0.62
CA TRP A 97 11.62 10.68 0.49
C TRP A 97 11.88 9.89 1.76
N HIS A 98 12.29 8.62 1.63
CA HIS A 98 12.20 7.66 2.74
C HIS A 98 13.52 6.99 3.13
N LEU A 99 14.58 7.11 2.33
CA LEU A 99 15.84 6.38 2.60
C LEU A 99 16.47 6.74 3.96
N GLN A 100 16.24 7.98 4.43
CA GLN A 100 16.75 8.50 5.71
C GLN A 100 15.76 8.37 6.87
N ASP A 101 14.56 7.82 6.64
CA ASP A 101 13.58 7.63 7.71
C ASP A 101 14.06 6.54 8.68
N ARG A 102 13.96 6.84 9.97
CA ARG A 102 14.50 6.05 11.07
C ARG A 102 13.59 6.22 12.29
N ASP A 103 13.62 5.22 13.17
CA ASP A 103 12.95 5.28 14.48
C ASP A 103 11.48 5.74 14.41
N CYS A 104 10.72 5.12 13.50
CA CYS A 104 9.34 5.49 13.21
C CYS A 104 8.47 5.46 14.48
N GLN A 105 7.74 6.55 14.73
CA GLN A 105 6.91 6.72 15.92
C GLN A 105 5.46 6.24 15.72
N ALA A 106 4.99 6.11 14.48
CA ALA A 106 3.61 5.71 14.10
C ALA A 106 2.49 6.45 14.88
N TRP A 107 2.12 7.65 14.42
CA TRP A 107 1.02 8.44 15.00
C TRP A 107 -0.39 7.90 14.66
N GLU A 108 -0.44 6.82 13.89
CA GLU A 108 -1.66 6.08 13.56
C GLU A 108 -2.15 5.20 14.74
N PRO A 109 -3.46 4.90 14.85
CA PRO A 109 -4.52 5.24 13.90
C PRO A 109 -5.06 6.68 14.06
N SER A 110 -5.45 7.28 12.95
CA SER A 110 -6.38 8.44 12.90
C SER A 110 -7.78 7.97 12.48
N GLN A 111 -8.83 8.71 12.87
CA GLN A 111 -10.22 8.22 12.93
C GLN A 111 -10.77 7.68 11.59
N ASP A 112 -10.29 8.19 10.46
CA ASP A 112 -10.77 7.79 9.13
C ASP A 112 -9.70 7.18 8.23
N GLU A 113 -8.64 6.62 8.82
CA GLU A 113 -7.59 5.93 8.07
C GLU A 113 -8.03 4.55 7.62
N PHE A 114 -7.63 4.18 6.39
CA PHE A 114 -7.74 2.83 5.85
C PHE A 114 -6.39 2.29 5.34
N LEU A 115 -5.35 3.11 5.39
CA LEU A 115 -3.95 2.74 5.11
C LEU A 115 -3.12 3.03 6.34
N SER A 116 -2.18 2.14 6.68
CA SER A 116 -1.15 2.44 7.67
C SER A 116 -0.06 3.30 7.04
N PRO A 117 0.13 4.58 7.43
CA PRO A 117 1.23 5.40 6.93
C PRO A 117 2.59 4.73 7.03
N ALA A 118 2.91 4.18 8.21
CA ALA A 118 4.23 3.67 8.51
C ALA A 118 4.51 2.36 7.77
N LEU A 119 3.53 1.45 7.75
CA LEU A 119 3.72 0.17 7.07
C LEU A 119 3.65 0.30 5.56
N MET A 120 2.93 1.29 5.02
CA MET A 120 2.90 1.51 3.57
C MET A 120 4.19 2.08 3.02
N GLU A 121 4.84 2.94 3.79
CA GLU A 121 6.20 3.35 3.50
C GLU A 121 7.16 2.15 3.50
N ALA A 122 7.11 1.31 4.55
CA ALA A 122 7.98 0.15 4.63
C ALA A 122 7.75 -0.84 3.49
N GLU A 123 6.48 -1.08 3.12
CA GLU A 123 6.11 -1.98 2.02
C GLU A 123 6.53 -1.44 0.65
N LEU A 124 6.48 -0.11 0.45
CA LEU A 124 7.06 0.52 -0.75
C LEU A 124 8.58 0.35 -0.77
N MET A 125 9.26 0.67 0.35
CA MET A 125 10.71 0.58 0.44
C MET A 125 11.23 -0.86 0.25
N ARG A 126 10.43 -1.86 0.61
CA ARG A 126 10.71 -3.28 0.34
C ARG A 126 10.80 -3.61 -1.16
N ARG A 127 10.00 -2.96 -2.00
CA ARG A 127 10.06 -3.10 -3.47
C ARG A 127 11.18 -2.29 -4.09
N VAL A 128 11.44 -1.12 -3.51
CA VAL A 128 12.37 -0.15 -4.08
C VAL A 128 13.82 -0.54 -3.83
N LEU A 129 14.15 -1.02 -2.64
CA LEU A 129 15.52 -1.33 -2.24
C LEU A 129 15.92 -2.77 -2.58
N PRO A 130 17.20 -3.02 -2.91
CA PRO A 130 17.74 -4.37 -2.89
C PRO A 130 17.57 -5.03 -1.52
N ALA A 131 17.36 -6.36 -1.49
CA ALA A 131 16.99 -7.08 -0.27
C ALA A 131 17.92 -6.81 0.95
N GLU A 132 19.24 -6.79 0.75
CA GLU A 132 20.20 -6.51 1.83
C GLU A 132 20.09 -5.07 2.35
N ALA A 133 19.94 -4.10 1.44
CA ALA A 133 19.75 -2.70 1.79
C ALA A 133 18.41 -2.47 2.50
N PHE A 134 17.35 -3.16 2.06
CA PHE A 134 16.05 -3.12 2.72
C PHE A 134 16.13 -3.69 4.14
N ALA A 135 16.76 -4.85 4.34
CA ALA A 135 16.90 -5.45 5.67
C ALA A 135 17.57 -4.49 6.65
N ALA A 136 18.67 -3.83 6.24
CA ALA A 136 19.33 -2.82 7.06
C ALA A 136 18.44 -1.58 7.32
N TRP A 137 17.78 -1.07 6.28
CA TRP A 137 16.88 0.09 6.38
C TRP A 137 15.69 -0.20 7.32
N PHE A 138 15.04 -1.36 7.17
CA PHE A 138 13.84 -1.72 7.91
C PHE A 138 14.12 -1.85 9.42
N LEU A 139 15.27 -2.40 9.81
CA LEU A 139 15.68 -2.45 11.21
C LEU A 139 16.03 -1.09 11.78
N ALA A 140 16.45 -0.14 10.94
CA ALA A 140 16.71 1.22 11.37
C ALA A 140 15.41 2.05 11.43
N PHE A 141 14.42 1.72 10.59
CA PHE A 141 13.08 2.31 10.56
C PHE A 141 12.21 1.84 11.74
N LEU A 142 12.18 0.54 12.05
CA LEU A 142 11.49 -0.06 13.20
C LEU A 142 12.46 -0.79 14.14
N PRO A 143 13.32 -0.05 14.88
CA PRO A 143 14.39 -0.64 15.69
C PRO A 143 13.92 -1.45 16.91
N ARG A 144 12.63 -1.37 17.26
CA ARG A 144 12.04 -2.04 18.43
C ARG A 144 10.92 -3.00 18.04
N LEU A 145 10.94 -3.51 16.81
CA LEU A 145 9.97 -4.47 16.29
C LEU A 145 9.93 -5.76 17.13
N ASP A 146 11.07 -6.20 17.67
CA ASP A 146 11.18 -7.35 18.58
C ASP A 146 10.34 -7.21 19.87
N ARG A 147 9.99 -5.97 20.23
CA ARG A 147 9.17 -5.62 21.39
C ARG A 147 7.77 -5.16 21.00
N GLU A 148 7.36 -5.40 19.75
CA GLU A 148 6.09 -4.92 19.19
C GLU A 148 5.91 -3.40 19.37
N GLN A 149 6.96 -2.61 19.09
CA GLN A 149 6.91 -1.13 19.18
C GLN A 149 7.18 -0.46 17.82
N PRO A 150 6.42 0.58 17.44
CA PRO A 150 5.27 1.17 18.17
C PRO A 150 4.06 0.23 18.25
N SER A 151 3.43 0.12 19.42
CA SER A 151 2.36 -0.86 19.69
C SER A 151 1.14 -0.76 18.77
N THR A 152 0.85 0.45 18.27
CA THR A 152 -0.28 0.70 17.37
C THR A 152 -0.17 -0.05 16.06
N LEU A 153 1.04 -0.43 15.62
CA LEU A 153 1.27 -1.20 14.40
C LEU A 153 1.01 -2.70 14.57
N PHE A 154 0.99 -3.21 15.80
CA PHE A 154 0.91 -4.66 16.09
C PHE A 154 -0.45 -5.10 16.63
N HIS A 155 -1.31 -4.13 16.96
CA HIS A 155 -2.63 -4.34 17.54
C HIS A 155 -3.74 -3.71 16.67
N PRO A 156 -4.87 -4.40 16.47
CA PRO A 156 -5.96 -3.88 15.65
C PRO A 156 -6.52 -2.54 16.12
N ALA A 157 -6.87 -1.68 15.15
CA ALA A 157 -7.65 -0.49 15.42
C ALA A 157 -9.10 -0.89 15.81
N SER A 158 -9.66 -0.17 16.79
CA SER A 158 -11.05 -0.38 17.22
C SER A 158 -12.01 0.41 16.34
N VAL A 159 -13.06 -0.26 15.87
CA VAL A 159 -14.12 0.35 15.05
C VAL A 159 -15.36 0.56 15.91
N SER A 160 -15.64 1.80 16.27
CA SER A 160 -16.72 2.13 17.22
C SER A 160 -18.11 2.09 16.59
N ASP A 161 -18.23 2.44 15.31
CA ASP A 161 -19.48 2.43 14.55
C ASP A 161 -19.16 2.09 13.08
N ARG A 162 -19.71 0.99 12.57
CA ARG A 162 -19.49 0.54 11.19
C ARG A 162 -20.48 1.11 10.19
N SER A 163 -21.56 1.73 10.66
CA SER A 163 -22.52 2.42 9.80
C SER A 163 -22.04 3.81 9.38
N ASP A 164 -21.08 4.38 10.12
CA ASP A 164 -20.40 5.61 9.73
C ASP A 164 -19.31 5.31 8.69
N GLY A 165 -19.47 5.88 7.50
CA GLY A 165 -18.58 5.61 6.37
C GLY A 165 -17.12 6.01 6.58
N LYS A 166 -16.83 6.92 7.52
CA LYS A 166 -15.45 7.30 7.87
C LYS A 166 -14.88 6.40 8.94
N ILE A 167 -15.65 6.04 9.96
CA ILE A 167 -15.19 5.13 11.02
C ILE A 167 -14.99 3.71 10.47
N ALA A 168 -15.85 3.26 9.54
CA ALA A 168 -15.71 1.98 8.84
C ALA A 168 -14.36 1.82 8.10
N HIS A 169 -13.67 2.93 7.76
CA HIS A 169 -12.33 2.87 7.18
C HIS A 169 -11.33 2.12 8.03
N LEU A 170 -11.51 2.10 9.36
CA LEU A 170 -10.60 1.44 10.29
C LEU A 170 -10.57 -0.09 10.12
N ASP A 171 -11.61 -0.71 9.56
CA ASP A 171 -11.53 -2.11 9.13
C ASP A 171 -10.55 -2.25 7.94
N GLY A 172 -10.56 -1.30 7.00
CA GLY A 172 -9.56 -1.21 5.93
C GLY A 172 -8.15 -0.95 6.43
N LEU A 173 -7.97 -0.16 7.50
CA LEU A 173 -6.67 0.03 8.14
C LEU A 173 -6.13 -1.29 8.69
N ASN A 174 -6.99 -2.08 9.33
CA ASN A 174 -6.60 -3.41 9.78
C ASN A 174 -6.22 -4.31 8.59
N LEU A 175 -7.01 -4.34 7.50
CA LEU A 175 -6.65 -5.13 6.32
C LEU A 175 -5.35 -4.67 5.65
N SER A 176 -5.11 -3.37 5.52
CA SER A 176 -3.87 -2.85 4.95
C SER A 176 -2.67 -3.17 5.85
N ARG A 177 -2.80 -3.10 7.18
CA ARG A 177 -1.75 -3.56 8.11
C ARG A 177 -1.47 -5.05 7.96
N ALA A 178 -2.50 -5.88 7.80
CA ALA A 178 -2.33 -7.32 7.56
C ALA A 178 -1.55 -7.59 6.27
N TRP A 179 -1.92 -6.91 5.18
CA TRP A 179 -1.19 -6.96 3.91
C TRP A 179 0.28 -6.56 4.07
N CYS A 180 0.55 -5.39 4.66
CA CYS A 180 1.91 -4.90 4.81
C CYS A 180 2.76 -5.84 5.67
N TRP A 181 2.23 -6.32 6.80
CA TRP A 181 3.00 -7.19 7.68
C TRP A 181 3.38 -8.51 7.02
N ARG A 182 2.50 -9.10 6.19
CA ARG A 182 2.85 -10.29 5.40
C ARG A 182 3.92 -10.01 4.37
N GLY A 183 3.76 -8.92 3.61
CA GLY A 183 4.78 -8.46 2.66
C GLY A 183 6.15 -8.25 3.33
N LEU A 184 6.17 -7.56 4.48
CA LEU A 184 7.38 -7.32 5.26
C LEU A 184 7.97 -8.62 5.84
N ALA A 185 7.13 -9.54 6.34
CA ALA A 185 7.60 -10.83 6.85
C ALA A 185 8.35 -11.63 5.77
N SER A 186 7.91 -11.55 4.50
CA SER A 186 8.57 -12.23 3.37
C SER A 186 10.03 -11.81 3.14
N SER A 187 10.43 -10.63 3.65
CA SER A 187 11.80 -10.11 3.54
C SER A 187 12.70 -10.46 4.73
N LEU A 188 12.16 -11.08 5.78
CA LEU A 188 12.89 -11.51 6.96
C LEU A 188 13.27 -13.00 6.85
N ASP A 189 14.46 -13.37 7.31
CA ASP A 189 14.86 -14.78 7.43
C ASP A 189 13.88 -15.53 8.36
N THR A 190 13.45 -16.72 7.98
CA THR A 190 12.46 -17.50 8.76
C THR A 190 12.96 -17.93 10.13
N ARG A 191 14.27 -17.87 10.39
CA ARG A 191 14.88 -18.10 11.71
C ARG A 191 14.96 -16.84 12.57
N ASP A 192 14.70 -15.67 12.00
CA ASP A 192 14.61 -14.41 12.73
C ASP A 192 13.29 -14.38 13.53
N PRO A 193 13.32 -14.22 14.87
CA PRO A 193 12.09 -14.13 15.68
C PRO A 193 11.13 -13.03 15.22
N ARG A 194 11.64 -12.00 14.54
CA ARG A 194 10.86 -10.89 13.99
C ARG A 194 9.95 -11.32 12.84
N HIS A 195 10.30 -12.38 12.11
CA HIS A 195 9.45 -12.97 11.08
C HIS A 195 8.12 -13.44 11.68
N GLU A 196 8.18 -14.24 12.77
CA GLU A 196 6.99 -14.72 13.48
C GLU A 196 6.19 -13.59 14.14
N ILE A 197 6.87 -12.55 14.64
CA ILE A 197 6.18 -11.37 15.19
C ILE A 197 5.36 -10.67 14.10
N ALA A 198 5.93 -10.46 12.92
CA ALA A 198 5.26 -9.85 11.78
C ALA A 198 4.06 -10.68 11.32
N LEU A 199 4.21 -12.00 11.16
CA LEU A 199 3.10 -12.90 10.77
C LEU A 199 1.96 -12.88 11.80
N ARG A 200 2.27 -12.95 13.10
CA ARG A 200 1.24 -12.85 14.15
C ARG A 200 0.53 -11.50 14.15
N ALA A 201 1.25 -10.40 13.92
CA ALA A 201 0.63 -9.10 13.79
C ALA A 201 -0.34 -9.07 12.60
N ALA A 202 0.08 -9.60 11.44
CA ALA A 202 -0.78 -9.70 10.28
C ALA A 202 -2.06 -10.50 10.54
N ASP A 203 -1.94 -11.66 11.17
CA ASP A 203 -3.09 -12.52 11.47
C ASP A 203 -4.06 -11.88 12.46
N ARG A 204 -3.55 -11.18 13.49
CA ARG A 204 -4.39 -10.41 14.42
C ARG A 204 -5.23 -9.35 13.69
N HIS A 205 -4.60 -8.60 12.79
CA HIS A 205 -5.28 -7.59 11.99
C HIS A 205 -6.30 -8.19 11.02
N LEU A 206 -5.94 -9.28 10.34
CA LEU A 206 -6.82 -9.96 9.41
C LEU A 206 -8.06 -10.52 10.11
N VAL A 207 -7.88 -11.22 11.24
CA VAL A 207 -8.99 -11.78 12.03
C VAL A 207 -9.93 -10.68 12.52
N ALA A 208 -9.41 -9.51 12.87
CA ALA A 208 -10.21 -8.40 13.36
C ALA A 208 -11.11 -7.78 12.28
N ALA A 209 -10.71 -7.80 11.00
CA ALA A 209 -11.39 -7.08 9.94
C ALA A 209 -12.09 -7.97 8.89
N LEU A 210 -11.59 -9.18 8.63
CA LEU A 210 -12.11 -10.07 7.59
C LEU A 210 -13.62 -10.38 7.74
N PRO A 211 -14.16 -10.62 8.95
CA PRO A 211 -15.60 -10.83 9.13
C PRO A 211 -16.48 -9.64 8.74
N HIS A 212 -15.89 -8.45 8.58
CA HIS A 212 -16.59 -7.19 8.30
C HIS A 212 -16.46 -6.73 6.85
N VAL A 213 -15.81 -7.52 5.99
CA VAL A 213 -15.68 -7.23 4.55
C VAL A 213 -17.04 -7.33 3.82
N THR A 214 -17.98 -8.10 4.39
CA THR A 214 -19.34 -8.30 3.85
C THR A 214 -20.40 -7.87 4.87
N GLY A 215 -21.42 -7.13 4.44
CA GLY A 215 -22.64 -6.80 5.18
C GLY A 215 -23.15 -5.37 4.94
N ASP A 216 -22.26 -4.38 4.95
CA ASP A 216 -22.62 -2.95 4.85
C ASP A 216 -21.97 -2.30 3.61
N TYR A 217 -22.78 -1.72 2.73
CA TYR A 217 -22.36 -1.09 1.47
C TYR A 217 -21.21 -0.10 1.66
N MET A 218 -21.14 0.58 2.82
CA MET A 218 -20.12 1.57 3.13
C MET A 218 -18.69 0.99 3.16
N GLY A 219 -18.54 -0.31 3.46
CA GLY A 219 -17.26 -1.03 3.42
C GLY A 219 -17.09 -1.96 2.22
N GLU A 220 -18.16 -2.66 1.83
CA GLU A 220 -18.11 -3.78 0.87
C GLU A 220 -17.42 -3.46 -0.47
N HIS A 221 -17.65 -2.27 -1.01
CA HIS A 221 -17.24 -1.94 -2.39
C HIS A 221 -15.73 -1.75 -2.57
N TRP A 222 -14.96 -1.58 -1.49
CA TRP A 222 -13.51 -1.37 -1.55
C TRP A 222 -12.72 -2.25 -0.57
N LEU A 223 -13.30 -2.68 0.56
CA LEU A 223 -12.62 -3.55 1.52
C LEU A 223 -12.22 -4.90 0.91
N ALA A 224 -12.98 -5.40 -0.08
CA ALA A 224 -12.66 -6.65 -0.77
C ALA A 224 -11.27 -6.61 -1.45
N SER A 225 -10.89 -5.47 -2.03
CA SER A 225 -9.56 -5.30 -2.64
C SER A 225 -8.46 -5.38 -1.59
N PHE A 226 -8.65 -4.76 -0.42
CA PHE A 226 -7.69 -4.84 0.69
C PHE A 226 -7.63 -6.23 1.32
N ALA A 227 -8.76 -6.93 1.43
CA ALA A 227 -8.81 -8.31 1.90
C ALA A 227 -8.05 -9.23 0.96
N LEU A 228 -8.21 -9.07 -0.36
CA LEU A 228 -7.45 -9.82 -1.35
C LEU A 228 -5.95 -9.57 -1.20
N LEU A 229 -5.53 -8.30 -1.17
CA LEU A 229 -4.13 -7.93 -0.94
C LEU A 229 -3.57 -8.57 0.33
N ALA A 230 -4.34 -8.58 1.43
CA ALA A 230 -3.91 -9.22 2.66
C ALA A 230 -3.78 -10.75 2.53
N LEU A 231 -4.71 -11.41 1.85
CA LEU A 231 -4.76 -12.87 1.70
C LEU A 231 -3.71 -13.42 0.74
N THR A 232 -3.26 -12.64 -0.25
CA THR A 232 -2.31 -13.06 -1.29
C THR A 232 -0.90 -12.49 -1.14
N ALA A 233 -0.66 -11.75 -0.06
CA ALA A 233 0.61 -11.10 0.26
C ALA A 233 1.78 -12.08 0.41
#